data_AF-A0A2C9SZV2-F1
#
_entry.id   AF-A0A2C9SZV2-F1
#
_cell.length_a   1.000
_cell.length_b   1.000
_cell.length_c   1.000
_cell.angle_alpha   90.00
_cell.angle_beta   90.00
_cell.angle_gamma   90.00
#
_symmetry.space_group_name_H-M   'P 1'
#
loop_
_entity.id
_entity.type
_entity.pdbx_description
1 polymer ?
#
loop_
_entity_poly.entity_id
_entity_poly.type
_entity_poly.pdbx_seq_one_letter_code
_entity_poly.pdbx_strand_id
1 'polypeptide(L)'
;MKQTQRPVLGTACRGYAIAAVLTCAAAGLAPTVSADPARVPCGVLGQIRESLDNDINAGIGGVRIVISSPYASGAAQQRDTNVKLAMISHGIHYMEDVNGPGVVPGLAPALVNLQRASDDMRDAVGALFVITPGYGFGFGDYGGSVSNAWPQPSTWTAIDWADQKKDDIYALVNSLQPTCLP
;
A
#
# COMPACT_ATOMS: atom_id res chain seq x y z
N MET A 1 -28.08 -27.54 44.78
CA MET A 1 -28.19 -28.58 45.84
C MET A 1 -28.88 -29.82 45.25
N LYS A 2 -28.49 -31.02 45.71
CA LYS A 2 -28.76 -32.40 45.20
C LYS A 2 -27.69 -32.88 44.21
N GLN A 3 -26.63 -33.60 44.61
CA GLN A 3 -26.53 -34.89 45.35
C GLN A 3 -27.10 -36.04 44.50
N THR A 4 -26.27 -36.68 43.68
CA THR A 4 -25.61 -38.01 43.87
C THR A 4 -26.54 -39.19 43.55
N GLN A 5 -26.15 -40.05 42.58
CA GLN A 5 -26.12 -41.53 42.71
C GLN A 5 -25.62 -42.23 41.42
N ARG A 6 -24.50 -42.95 41.56
CA ARG A 6 -24.11 -44.21 40.85
C ARG A 6 -24.52 -45.38 41.79
N PRO A 7 -24.65 -46.68 41.41
CA PRO A 7 -23.75 -47.52 40.59
C PRO A 7 -24.49 -48.54 39.67
N VAL A 8 -23.87 -49.39 38.84
CA VAL A 8 -23.39 -50.79 39.09
C VAL A 8 -22.94 -51.32 37.70
N LEU A 9 -21.66 -51.63 37.45
CA LEU A 9 -20.93 -52.90 37.60
C LEU A 9 -21.45 -54.11 36.76
N GLY A 10 -20.66 -54.50 35.76
CA GLY A 10 -20.63 -55.82 35.11
C GLY A 10 -19.40 -55.85 34.20
N THR A 11 -18.21 -56.33 34.61
CA THR A 11 -17.76 -57.74 34.72
C THR A 11 -18.02 -58.51 33.43
N ALA A 12 -17.09 -59.13 32.71
CA ALA A 12 -15.64 -59.14 32.66
C ALA A 12 -15.31 -59.85 31.33
N CYS A 13 -14.23 -59.46 30.64
CA CYS A 13 -13.49 -60.40 29.79
C CYS A 13 -12.00 -60.07 29.88
N ARG A 14 -11.27 -61.02 30.47
CA ARG A 14 -9.82 -61.07 30.65
C ARG A 14 -9.12 -61.13 29.29
N GLY A 15 -7.91 -60.58 29.24
CA GLY A 15 -6.84 -61.20 28.47
C GLY A 15 -5.84 -60.25 27.83
N TYR A 16 -4.83 -59.89 28.61
CA TYR A 16 -3.38 -59.98 28.30
C TYR A 16 -2.60 -58.77 28.79
N ALA A 17 -1.60 -59.07 29.63
CA ALA A 17 -0.64 -58.15 30.21
C ALA A 17 0.40 -57.69 29.17
N ILE A 18 1.06 -56.55 29.43
CA ILE A 18 2.52 -56.43 29.63
C ILE A 18 2.97 -54.94 29.51
N ALA A 19 3.93 -54.61 30.38
CA ALA A 19 4.95 -53.54 30.31
C ALA A 19 4.62 -52.12 30.83
N ALA A 20 5.27 -51.84 31.96
CA ALA A 20 5.55 -50.53 32.53
C ALA A 20 6.50 -49.70 31.66
N VAL A 21 6.40 -48.37 31.72
CA VAL A 21 7.55 -47.46 31.92
C VAL A 21 7.05 -46.19 32.64
N LEU A 22 7.57 -45.95 33.85
CA LEU A 22 7.62 -44.64 34.46
C LEU A 22 8.76 -43.86 33.78
N THR A 23 8.47 -42.74 33.14
CA THR A 23 9.48 -41.75 32.77
C THR A 23 9.00 -40.35 33.15
N CYS A 24 9.55 -39.84 34.26
CA CYS A 24 9.66 -38.41 34.50
C CYS A 24 10.47 -37.80 33.35
N ALA A 25 9.87 -36.91 32.56
CA ALA A 25 10.60 -36.08 31.62
C ALA A 25 10.28 -34.61 31.93
N ALA A 26 11.34 -33.89 32.29
CA ALA A 26 11.35 -32.51 32.70
C ALA A 26 10.59 -31.60 31.72
N ALA A 27 9.74 -30.72 32.27
CA ALA A 27 9.26 -29.54 31.58
C ALA A 27 10.45 -28.59 31.36
N GLY A 28 11.21 -28.83 30.30
CA GLY A 28 12.19 -27.88 29.79
C GLY A 28 11.44 -26.68 29.23
N LEU A 29 11.63 -25.52 29.86
CA LEU A 29 11.32 -24.23 29.27
C LEU A 29 12.00 -24.17 27.90
N ALA A 30 11.20 -24.17 26.83
CA ALA A 30 11.72 -23.92 25.49
C ALA A 30 12.43 -22.56 25.51
N PRO A 31 13.66 -22.45 25.01
CA PRO A 31 14.32 -21.16 24.90
C PRO A 31 13.45 -20.28 24.01
N THR A 32 13.09 -19.10 24.51
CA THR A 32 12.60 -18.02 23.67
C THR A 32 13.73 -17.69 22.69
N VAL A 33 13.63 -18.21 21.47
CA VAL A 33 14.39 -17.68 20.34
C VAL A 33 13.92 -16.24 20.20
N SER A 34 14.68 -15.32 20.80
CA SER A 34 14.63 -13.92 20.41
C SER A 34 15.07 -13.91 18.96
N ALA A 35 14.12 -13.86 18.03
CA ALA A 35 14.43 -13.51 16.66
C ALA A 35 15.20 -12.19 16.73
N ASP A 36 16.41 -12.17 16.19
CA ASP A 36 17.15 -10.92 15.98
C ASP A 36 16.16 -9.93 15.34
N PRO A 37 16.10 -8.65 15.78
CA PRO A 37 15.22 -7.69 15.12
C PRO A 37 15.58 -7.71 13.64
N ALA A 38 14.62 -8.08 12.80
CA ALA A 38 14.81 -8.17 11.35
C ALA A 38 15.29 -6.80 10.86
N ARG A 39 16.59 -6.72 10.54
CA ARG A 39 17.19 -5.46 10.08
C ARG A 39 16.96 -5.33 8.59
N VAL A 40 16.52 -4.15 8.19
CA VAL A 40 16.22 -3.85 6.78
C VAL A 40 17.52 -3.64 6.00
N PRO A 41 17.69 -4.20 4.80
CA PRO A 41 18.84 -3.88 3.95
C PRO A 41 18.83 -2.42 3.51
N CYS A 42 19.97 -1.73 3.58
CA CYS A 42 20.13 -0.34 3.16
C CYS A 42 19.85 -0.17 1.66
N GLY A 43 20.17 -1.19 0.84
CA GLY A 43 19.84 -1.19 -0.59
C GLY A 43 18.33 -1.12 -0.85
N VAL A 44 17.52 -1.82 -0.07
CA VAL A 44 16.05 -1.80 -0.14
C VAL A 44 15.51 -0.43 0.25
N LEU A 45 16.00 0.15 1.36
CA LEU A 45 15.63 1.52 1.75
C LEU A 45 16.05 2.56 0.72
N GLY A 46 17.21 2.37 0.08
CA GLY A 46 17.69 3.22 -1.02
C GLY A 46 16.76 3.19 -2.23
N GLN A 47 16.35 2.00 -2.66
CA GLN A 47 15.39 1.83 -3.77
C GLN A 47 14.03 2.45 -3.47
N ILE A 48 13.52 2.29 -2.24
CA ILE A 48 12.28 2.93 -1.81
C ILE A 48 12.42 4.44 -1.86
N ARG A 49 13.52 4.99 -1.32
CA ARG A 49 13.77 6.43 -1.34
C ARG A 49 13.87 6.97 -2.77
N GLU A 50 14.58 6.26 -3.63
CA GLU A 50 14.73 6.64 -5.04
C GLU A 50 13.38 6.70 -5.75
N SER A 51 12.51 5.72 -5.52
CA SER A 51 11.15 5.74 -6.09
C SER A 51 10.28 6.84 -5.48
N LEU A 52 10.39 7.09 -4.17
CA LEU A 52 9.72 8.25 -3.56
C LEU A 52 10.14 9.56 -4.23
N ASP A 53 11.44 9.75 -4.48
CA ASP A 53 11.98 10.97 -5.08
C ASP A 53 11.60 11.11 -6.55
N ASN A 54 11.85 10.07 -7.35
CA ASN A 54 11.78 10.12 -8.82
C ASN A 54 10.38 9.84 -9.38
N ASP A 55 9.56 9.08 -8.66
CA ASP A 55 8.22 8.68 -9.12
C ASP A 55 7.14 9.44 -8.35
N ILE A 56 7.08 9.26 -7.03
CA ILE A 56 5.97 9.77 -6.22
C ILE A 56 6.02 11.29 -6.08
N ASN A 57 7.14 11.82 -5.57
CA ASN A 57 7.32 13.24 -5.33
C ASN A 57 7.31 14.04 -6.64
N ALA A 58 8.05 13.56 -7.65
CA ALA A 58 8.05 14.16 -8.97
C ALA A 58 6.69 14.07 -9.66
N GLY A 59 5.95 12.98 -9.47
CA GLY A 59 4.59 12.79 -9.97
C GLY A 59 3.60 13.76 -9.33
N ILE A 60 3.52 13.83 -7.99
CA ILE A 60 2.63 14.74 -7.26
C ILE A 60 2.93 16.20 -7.61
N GLY A 61 4.21 16.59 -7.57
CA GLY A 61 4.64 17.94 -7.98
C GLY A 61 4.30 18.23 -9.44
N GLY A 62 4.49 17.24 -10.32
CA GLY A 62 4.11 17.32 -11.72
C GLY A 62 2.61 17.53 -11.93
N VAL A 63 1.76 16.82 -11.20
CA VAL A 63 0.30 17.01 -11.24
C VAL A 63 -0.05 18.45 -10.87
N ARG A 64 0.48 18.97 -9.76
CA ARG A 64 0.23 20.36 -9.33
C ARG A 64 0.61 21.37 -10.42
N ILE A 65 1.79 21.20 -11.02
CA ILE A 65 2.27 22.07 -12.09
C ILE A 65 1.32 22.00 -13.29
N VAL A 66 1.00 20.79 -13.77
CA VAL A 66 0.19 20.62 -14.97
C VAL A 66 -1.19 21.24 -14.79
N ILE A 67 -1.91 20.96 -13.68
CA ILE A 67 -3.29 21.45 -13.49
C ILE A 67 -3.40 22.94 -13.16
N SER A 68 -2.30 23.58 -12.72
CA SER A 68 -2.25 25.03 -12.47
C SER A 68 -1.72 25.83 -13.66
N SER A 69 -1.13 25.15 -14.66
CA SER A 69 -0.52 25.80 -15.81
C SER A 69 -1.53 26.11 -16.92
N PRO A 70 -1.34 27.21 -17.67
CA PRO A 70 -2.11 27.47 -18.87
C PRO A 70 -1.74 26.47 -19.97
N TYR A 71 -2.73 25.82 -20.56
CA TYR A 71 -2.56 24.89 -21.68
C TYR A 71 -3.32 25.36 -22.91
N ALA A 72 -2.75 25.10 -24.10
CA ALA A 72 -3.40 25.41 -25.37
C ALA A 72 -4.62 24.50 -25.66
N SER A 73 -4.68 23.31 -25.04
CA SER A 73 -5.83 22.41 -25.14
C SER A 73 -5.98 21.54 -23.90
N GLY A 74 -7.23 21.20 -23.56
CA GLY A 74 -7.52 20.29 -22.45
C GLY A 74 -7.02 18.86 -22.66
N ALA A 75 -6.99 18.40 -23.91
CA ALA A 75 -6.47 17.08 -24.25
C ALA A 75 -4.96 16.96 -23.98
N ALA A 76 -4.18 18.00 -24.29
CA ALA A 76 -2.75 18.03 -23.96
C ALA A 76 -2.52 18.06 -22.45
N GLN A 77 -3.28 18.89 -21.74
CA GLN A 77 -3.19 18.97 -20.27
C GLN A 77 -3.55 17.64 -19.62
N GLN A 78 -4.64 17.00 -20.05
CA GLN A 78 -5.05 15.69 -19.54
C GLN A 78 -3.99 14.62 -19.80
N ARG A 79 -3.39 14.60 -20.99
CA ARG A 79 -2.32 13.65 -21.33
C ARG A 79 -1.12 13.83 -20.39
N ASP A 80 -0.66 15.05 -20.20
CA ASP A 80 0.49 15.33 -19.33
C ASP A 80 0.16 14.99 -17.87
N THR A 81 -1.04 15.31 -17.41
CA THR A 81 -1.53 14.91 -16.09
C THR A 81 -1.52 13.39 -15.93
N ASN A 82 -2.01 12.64 -16.92
CA ASN A 82 -2.02 11.18 -16.88
C ASN A 82 -0.61 10.59 -16.82
N VAL A 83 0.37 11.20 -17.49
CA VAL A 83 1.78 10.80 -17.37
C VAL A 83 2.25 10.97 -15.93
N LYS A 84 1.92 12.10 -15.28
CA LYS A 84 2.31 12.33 -13.88
C LYS A 84 1.61 11.41 -12.90
N LEU A 85 0.32 11.12 -13.09
CA LEU A 85 -0.40 10.12 -12.29
C LEU A 85 0.16 8.70 -12.49
N ALA A 86 0.58 8.36 -13.70
CA ALA A 86 1.22 7.07 -13.99
C ALA A 86 2.58 6.91 -13.31
N MET A 87 3.37 7.99 -13.18
CA MET A 87 4.60 7.96 -12.37
C MET A 87 4.31 7.55 -10.93
N ILE A 88 3.27 8.13 -10.32
CA ILE A 88 2.89 7.85 -8.93
C ILE A 88 2.47 6.39 -8.76
N SER A 89 1.60 5.90 -9.65
CA SER A 89 1.19 4.49 -9.64
C SER A 89 2.38 3.53 -9.85
N HIS A 90 3.30 3.86 -10.76
CA HIS A 90 4.52 3.10 -10.96
C HIS A 90 5.36 3.01 -9.68
N GLY A 91 5.59 4.14 -9.00
CA GLY A 91 6.39 4.15 -7.78
C GLY A 91 5.78 3.36 -6.64
N ILE A 92 4.46 3.37 -6.50
CA ILE A 92 3.77 2.56 -5.46
C ILE A 92 3.99 1.08 -5.71
N HIS A 93 3.72 0.61 -6.93
CA HIS A 93 3.93 -0.79 -7.29
C HIS A 93 5.39 -1.22 -7.20
N TYR A 94 6.32 -0.36 -7.60
CA TYR A 94 7.74 -0.63 -7.44
C TYR A 94 8.13 -0.80 -5.96
N MET A 95 7.62 0.06 -5.07
CA MET A 95 7.87 -0.08 -3.63
C MET A 95 7.19 -1.33 -3.04
N GLU A 96 6.02 -1.74 -3.53
CA GLU A 96 5.38 -3.00 -3.15
C GLU A 96 6.27 -4.20 -3.52
N ASP A 97 6.80 -4.21 -4.75
CA ASP A 97 7.69 -5.26 -5.25
C ASP A 97 9.00 -5.32 -4.47
N VAL A 98 9.62 -4.17 -4.20
CA VAL A 98 10.85 -4.05 -3.42
C VAL A 98 10.65 -4.47 -1.96
N ASN A 99 9.48 -4.18 -1.37
CA ASN A 99 9.15 -4.60 -0.01
C ASN A 99 8.94 -6.13 0.09
N GLY A 100 8.56 -6.79 -1.00
CA GLY A 100 8.38 -8.24 -1.08
C GLY A 100 7.50 -8.78 0.06
N PRO A 101 7.92 -9.83 0.81
CA PRO A 101 7.15 -10.41 1.90
C PRO A 101 7.11 -9.55 3.19
N GLY A 102 7.31 -8.22 3.08
CA GLY A 102 7.30 -7.30 4.22
C GLY A 102 8.67 -7.11 4.85
N VAL A 103 9.72 -7.00 4.02
CA VAL A 103 11.11 -6.79 4.46
C VAL A 103 11.25 -5.47 5.22
N VAL A 104 10.46 -4.45 4.88
CA VAL A 104 10.44 -3.16 5.56
C VAL A 104 9.25 -3.10 6.54
N PRO A 105 9.50 -3.08 7.86
CA PRO A 105 8.45 -3.00 8.86
C PRO A 105 7.61 -1.73 8.67
N GLY A 106 6.28 -1.87 8.66
CA GLY A 106 5.36 -0.75 8.55
C GLY A 106 5.19 -0.16 7.14
N LEU A 107 5.95 -0.62 6.14
CA LEU A 107 5.84 -0.09 4.78
C LEU A 107 4.54 -0.51 4.09
N ALA A 108 4.15 -1.79 4.18
CA ALA A 108 2.93 -2.29 3.55
C ALA A 108 1.66 -1.48 3.92
N PRO A 109 1.34 -1.22 5.20
CA PRO A 109 0.19 -0.38 5.54
C PRO A 109 0.36 1.09 5.11
N ALA A 110 1.59 1.61 5.03
CA ALA A 110 1.84 2.96 4.53
C ALA A 110 1.58 3.06 3.01
N LEU A 111 1.98 2.03 2.24
CA LEU A 111 1.71 1.94 0.80
C LEU A 111 0.21 1.84 0.50
N VAL A 112 -0.56 1.09 1.29
CA VAL A 112 -2.03 1.07 1.16
C VAL A 112 -2.64 2.46 1.33
N ASN A 113 -2.16 3.24 2.30
CA ASN A 113 -2.63 4.61 2.50
C ASN A 113 -2.23 5.54 1.34
N LEU A 114 -0.99 5.40 0.84
CA LEU A 114 -0.52 6.17 -0.31
C LEU A 114 -1.27 5.82 -1.59
N GLN A 115 -1.57 4.54 -1.82
CA GLN A 115 -2.37 4.07 -2.95
C GLN A 115 -3.76 4.71 -2.92
N ARG A 116 -4.44 4.64 -1.77
CA ARG A 116 -5.75 5.28 -1.60
C ARG A 116 -5.69 6.79 -1.83
N ALA A 117 -4.67 7.45 -1.33
CA ALA A 117 -4.49 8.89 -1.56
C ALA A 117 -4.19 9.24 -3.01
N SER A 118 -3.47 8.37 -3.71
CA SER A 118 -3.17 8.52 -5.12
C SER A 118 -4.41 8.30 -5.99
N ASP A 119 -5.28 7.36 -5.61
CA ASP A 119 -6.56 7.12 -6.28
C ASP A 119 -7.53 8.30 -6.08
N ASP A 120 -7.68 8.81 -4.85
CA ASP A 120 -8.52 9.98 -4.56
C ASP A 120 -8.02 11.22 -5.32
N MET A 121 -6.69 11.43 -5.38
CA MET A 121 -6.09 12.50 -6.17
C MET A 121 -6.33 12.29 -7.68
N ARG A 122 -6.14 11.07 -8.20
CA ARG A 122 -6.40 10.74 -9.61
C ARG A 122 -7.84 11.05 -9.98
N ASP A 123 -8.80 10.69 -9.14
CA ASP A 123 -10.22 10.94 -9.39
C ASP A 123 -10.55 12.43 -9.33
N ALA A 124 -10.06 13.14 -8.31
CA ALA A 124 -10.28 14.57 -8.16
C ALA A 124 -9.66 15.40 -9.29
N VAL A 125 -8.52 14.98 -9.81
CA VAL A 125 -7.84 15.59 -10.94
C VAL A 125 -8.48 15.17 -12.27
N GLY A 126 -8.88 13.91 -12.40
CA GLY A 126 -9.59 13.39 -13.58
C GLY A 126 -10.92 14.12 -13.81
N ALA A 127 -11.62 14.47 -12.73
CA ALA A 127 -12.86 15.25 -12.77
C ALA A 127 -12.70 16.67 -13.35
N LEU A 128 -11.47 17.17 -13.50
CA LEU A 128 -11.22 18.45 -14.17
C LEU A 128 -11.44 18.36 -15.68
N PHE A 129 -11.31 17.17 -16.27
CA PHE A 129 -11.31 16.98 -17.72
C PHE A 129 -12.66 16.43 -18.16
N VAL A 130 -13.47 17.28 -18.79
CA VAL A 130 -14.79 16.92 -19.30
C VAL A 130 -14.68 16.63 -20.80
N ILE A 131 -14.93 15.37 -21.16
CA ILE A 131 -14.97 14.94 -22.56
C ILE A 131 -16.36 15.29 -23.11
N THR A 132 -16.40 16.21 -24.06
CA THR A 132 -17.61 16.52 -24.82
C THR A 132 -17.56 15.72 -26.12
N PRO A 133 -18.40 14.68 -26.28
CA PRO A 133 -18.46 13.96 -27.55
C PRO A 133 -18.92 14.92 -28.65
N GLY A 134 -18.18 14.93 -29.76
CA GLY A 134 -18.56 15.70 -30.94
C GLY A 134 -19.87 15.13 -31.51
N TYR A 135 -20.89 15.96 -31.65
CA TYR A 135 -22.06 15.64 -32.45
C TYR A 135 -21.86 16.21 -33.86
N GLY A 136 -21.43 15.38 -34.80
CA GLY A 136 -21.24 15.75 -36.20
C GLY A 136 -21.99 14.81 -37.14
N PHE A 137 -23.16 15.23 -37.65
CA PHE A 137 -23.73 14.66 -38.87
C PHE A 137 -23.29 15.51 -40.07
N GLY A 138 -22.28 15.06 -40.81
CA GLY A 138 -21.91 15.59 -42.13
C GLY A 138 -20.56 16.33 -42.19
N PHE A 139 -19.74 15.92 -43.17
CA PHE A 139 -18.54 16.54 -43.81
C PHE A 139 -17.58 17.46 -43.01
N GLY A 140 -17.63 17.46 -41.68
CA GLY A 140 -16.76 18.22 -40.79
C GLY A 140 -16.83 17.65 -39.39
N ASP A 141 -16.32 16.43 -39.23
CA ASP A 141 -16.24 15.76 -37.94
C ASP A 141 -15.15 16.43 -37.09
N TYR A 142 -15.53 17.50 -36.39
CA TYR A 142 -14.72 18.04 -35.31
C TYR A 142 -14.81 17.03 -34.17
N GLY A 143 -13.80 16.16 -34.08
CA GLY A 143 -13.70 15.14 -33.05
C GLY A 143 -13.91 15.70 -31.63
N GLY A 144 -14.26 14.82 -30.68
CA GLY A 144 -14.61 15.21 -29.31
C GLY A 144 -13.58 16.15 -28.68
N SER A 145 -14.07 17.17 -27.97
CA SER A 145 -13.23 18.16 -27.30
C SER A 145 -13.11 17.83 -25.81
N VAL A 146 -11.96 18.15 -25.22
CA VAL A 146 -11.76 18.10 -23.77
C VAL A 146 -11.80 19.52 -23.26
N SER A 147 -12.79 19.83 -22.42
CA SER A 147 -12.87 21.09 -21.67
C SER A 147 -12.32 20.88 -20.26
N ASN A 148 -11.80 21.96 -19.68
CA ASN A 148 -11.15 21.92 -18.38
C ASN A 148 -11.94 22.76 -17.38
N ALA A 149 -12.25 22.17 -16.23
CA ALA A 149 -12.69 22.89 -15.06
C ALA A 149 -11.48 23.46 -14.31
N TRP A 150 -11.68 24.61 -13.67
CA TRP A 150 -10.70 25.13 -12.72
C TRP A 150 -10.62 24.23 -11.49
N PRO A 151 -9.41 23.88 -11.01
CA PRO A 151 -9.23 23.10 -9.79
C PRO A 151 -9.97 23.70 -8.61
N GLN A 152 -10.83 22.88 -8.00
CA GLN A 152 -11.59 23.26 -6.80
C GLN A 152 -10.75 23.03 -5.53
N PRO A 153 -11.09 23.63 -4.39
CA PRO A 153 -10.40 23.38 -3.12
C PRO A 153 -10.30 21.88 -2.75
N SER A 154 -11.30 21.08 -3.13
CA SER A 154 -11.28 19.62 -2.95
C SER A 154 -10.21 18.92 -3.77
N THR A 155 -9.94 19.38 -4.99
CA THR A 155 -8.85 18.86 -5.83
C THR A 155 -7.49 19.05 -5.15
N TRP A 156 -7.25 20.25 -4.61
CA TRP A 156 -6.02 20.54 -3.88
C TRP A 156 -5.91 19.72 -2.60
N THR A 157 -7.01 19.55 -1.87
CA THR A 157 -7.07 18.72 -0.66
C THR A 157 -6.67 17.26 -0.95
N ALA A 158 -7.13 16.70 -2.07
CA ALA A 158 -6.76 15.34 -2.47
C ALA A 158 -5.26 15.23 -2.80
N ILE A 159 -4.69 16.24 -3.48
CA ILE A 159 -3.25 16.30 -3.77
C ILE A 159 -2.43 16.47 -2.48
N ASP A 160 -2.86 17.35 -1.58
CA ASP A 160 -2.22 17.57 -0.29
C ASP A 160 -2.25 16.29 0.56
N TRP A 161 -3.33 15.50 0.48
CA TRP A 161 -3.41 14.22 1.18
C TRP A 161 -2.44 13.17 0.60
N ALA A 162 -2.29 13.08 -0.71
CA ALA A 162 -1.28 12.23 -1.34
C ALA A 162 0.14 12.65 -0.94
N ASP A 163 0.41 13.96 -0.90
CA ASP A 163 1.70 14.51 -0.50
C ASP A 163 2.01 14.17 0.97
N GLN A 164 1.02 14.29 1.86
CA GLN A 164 1.15 13.87 3.25
C GLN A 164 1.46 12.38 3.39
N LYS A 165 0.84 11.51 2.59
CA LYS A 165 1.09 10.05 2.65
C LYS A 165 2.45 9.67 2.09
N LYS A 166 2.94 10.39 1.09
CA LYS A 166 4.34 10.28 0.63
C LYS A 166 5.30 10.68 1.77
N ASP A 167 5.04 11.77 2.47
CA ASP A 167 5.88 12.23 3.59
C ASP A 167 5.89 11.25 4.79
N ASP A 168 4.75 10.59 5.06
CA ASP A 168 4.68 9.52 6.07
C ASP A 168 5.66 8.37 5.74
N ILE A 169 5.82 8.00 4.45
CA ILE A 169 6.78 6.97 4.02
C ILE A 169 8.22 7.49 4.09
N TYR A 170 8.49 8.74 3.71
CA TYR A 170 9.83 9.33 3.92
C TYR A 170 10.22 9.29 5.40
N ALA A 171 9.30 9.61 6.31
CA ALA A 171 9.55 9.55 7.74
C ALA A 171 9.87 8.12 8.19
N LEU A 172 9.12 7.13 7.69
CA LEU A 172 9.41 5.72 7.94
C LEU A 172 10.82 5.33 7.47
N VAL A 173 11.16 5.60 6.21
CA VAL A 173 12.48 5.28 5.63
C VAL A 173 13.59 5.96 6.42
N ASN A 174 13.45 7.25 6.73
CA ASN A 174 14.43 8.02 7.52
C ASN A 174 14.62 7.44 8.93
N SER A 175 13.57 6.90 9.55
CA SER A 175 13.67 6.28 10.88
C SER A 175 14.45 4.97 10.87
N LEU A 176 14.43 4.24 9.75
CA LEU A 176 15.08 2.94 9.59
C LEU A 176 16.53 3.06 9.09
N GLN A 177 16.85 4.12 8.35
CA GLN A 177 18.15 4.37 7.74
C GLN A 177 19.36 4.22 8.69
N PRO A 178 19.33 4.69 9.96
CA PRO A 178 20.50 4.60 10.85
C PRO A 178 20.83 3.16 11.29
N THR A 179 19.89 2.22 11.12
CA THR A 179 19.99 0.84 11.64
C THR A 179 19.97 -0.22 10.54
N CYS A 180 20.00 0.20 9.28
CA CYS A 180 19.94 -0.71 8.15
C CYS A 180 21.22 -1.55 8.01
N LEU A 181 21.09 -2.73 7.41
CA LEU A 181 22.22 -3.60 7.08
C LEU A 181 22.83 -3.18 5.73
N PRO A 182 24.16 -3.09 5.62
CA PRO A 182 24.82 -2.78 4.34
C PRO A 182 24.43 -3.77 3.23
#